data_AF-A0A845YPE8-F1
#
_entry.id   AF-A0A845YPE8-F1
#
_cell.length_a   1.000
_cell.length_b   1.000
_cell.length_c   1.000
_cell.angle_alpha   90.00
_cell.angle_beta   90.00
_cell.angle_gamma   90.00
#
_symmetry.space_group_name_H-M   'P 1'
#
loop_
_entity.id
_entity.type
_entity.pdbx_description
1 polymer ?
#
loop_
_entity_poly.entity_id
_entity_poly.type
_entity_poly.pdbx_seq_one_letter_code
_entity_poly.pdbx_strand_id
1 'polypeptide(L)'
;MIQSETLELLEWPRLCQHLATFAATKLGAFAARHLRLPATQSESLHLLAQTKEVYQLESQLTSGLTFEGIQDIGEFLERSELQGILSGQELLAIATTLVGMRRLRRLIEAQEDVPMLVELVAEVRTYPELEQEIYRCIDDRGDVTDRASPKLADIRSQLKSVRDRVYQVLQGIIQRQGAALQEPLITQRSDRFVLPVKAPQKSAIPGIVHDSSSTGSTLYVEPKSIIGLGNKLRTYQRQERVEIEAICRALTEQVAAVKPDLEQLLVVATKLDLATARARYSLWLEANPPRFIDSKDIITLHQLRHPLLVWQQQHEQGTAVVPINVQIQPQIRVVAITGPNTGGKTVTLKTLGLAALMAKVGLFIPAREPVELPWFEQVLADIGDEQSLEQSLSTFSGHIRRISRIIEAMGTEGEGRGDAEMKRHGDAGTRGRGDEEMGDKGDKDDKDDKDDKGDIANSSIPNSQFPIPNSQFPNNKQQTTNNNSLILLDEVGAGTDPAEGSALAIALLKYLAAHAQLTVATTHYGELKALKYQDERFENASVEFDDSTLQPTYRLLWGIPGRSNALTIA
;
A
#
# COMPACT_ATOMS: atom_id res chain seq x y z
N MET A 1 5.02 16.46 -1.40
CA MET A 1 3.94 17.32 -0.85
C MET A 1 4.01 17.24 0.66
N ILE A 2 3.63 18.27 1.42
CA ILE A 2 3.78 18.26 2.88
C ILE A 2 3.01 17.12 3.58
N GLN A 3 1.92 16.65 2.98
CA GLN A 3 1.16 15.50 3.45
C GLN A 3 1.98 14.21 3.45
N SER A 4 2.75 13.92 2.39
CA SER A 4 3.59 12.71 2.33
C SER A 4 4.69 12.75 3.40
N GLU A 5 5.30 13.91 3.62
CA GLU A 5 6.28 14.10 4.69
C GLU A 5 5.65 13.90 6.07
N THR A 6 4.42 14.38 6.29
CA THR A 6 3.68 14.18 7.55
C THR A 6 3.41 12.70 7.82
N LEU A 7 3.03 11.93 6.80
CA LEU A 7 2.80 10.49 6.93
C LEU A 7 4.07 9.72 7.31
N GLU A 8 5.22 10.09 6.76
CA GLU A 8 6.51 9.53 7.15
C GLU A 8 6.86 9.86 8.61
N LEU A 9 6.69 11.11 9.03
CA LEU A 9 6.97 11.54 10.41
C LEU A 9 6.10 10.83 11.46
N LEU A 10 4.83 10.59 11.12
CA LEU A 10 3.89 9.85 11.95
C LEU A 10 4.09 8.32 11.86
N GLU A 11 5.02 7.84 11.04
CA GLU A 11 5.26 6.41 10.79
C GLU A 11 4.01 5.68 10.25
N TRP A 12 3.17 6.40 9.51
CA TRP A 12 1.96 5.86 8.89
C TRP A 12 2.24 4.65 7.97
N PRO A 13 3.29 4.64 7.11
CA PRO A 13 3.60 3.47 6.29
C PRO A 13 3.84 2.21 7.11
N ARG A 14 4.41 2.32 8.32
CA ARG A 14 4.63 1.18 9.22
C ARG A 14 3.33 0.61 9.75
N LEU A 15 2.35 1.47 10.10
CA LEU A 15 1.01 1.02 10.48
C LEU A 15 0.31 0.31 9.30
N CYS A 16 0.42 0.85 8.09
CA CYS A 16 -0.11 0.22 6.88
C CYS A 16 0.51 -1.16 6.61
N GLN A 17 1.81 -1.33 6.90
CA GLN A 17 2.46 -2.64 6.83
C GLN A 17 1.89 -3.63 7.85
N HIS A 18 1.62 -3.20 9.09
CA HIS A 18 0.98 -4.04 10.09
C HIS A 18 -0.42 -4.44 9.63
N LEU A 19 -1.24 -3.49 9.18
CA LEU A 19 -2.60 -3.76 8.67
C LEU A 19 -2.59 -4.78 7.53
N ALA A 20 -1.61 -4.69 6.62
CA ALA A 20 -1.50 -5.60 5.48
C ALA A 20 -1.28 -7.07 5.88
N THR A 21 -0.78 -7.35 7.10
CA THR A 21 -0.65 -8.72 7.61
C THR A 21 -2.00 -9.36 7.97
N PHE A 22 -3.06 -8.57 8.13
CA PHE A 22 -4.42 -9.04 8.43
C PHE A 22 -5.30 -9.24 7.19
N ALA A 23 -4.81 -8.87 6.01
CA ALA A 23 -5.49 -9.11 4.75
C ALA A 23 -5.36 -10.59 4.34
N ALA A 24 -6.43 -11.16 3.80
CA ALA A 24 -6.47 -12.56 3.37
C ALA A 24 -5.97 -12.75 1.94
N THR A 25 -6.07 -11.73 1.09
CA THR A 25 -5.69 -11.78 -0.32
C THR A 25 -4.44 -10.94 -0.60
N LYS A 26 -3.72 -11.28 -1.68
CA LYS A 26 -2.54 -10.49 -2.12
C LYS A 26 -2.93 -9.06 -2.51
N LEU A 27 -4.06 -8.90 -3.19
CA LEU A 27 -4.60 -7.59 -3.60
C LEU A 27 -5.01 -6.76 -2.39
N GLY A 28 -5.68 -7.35 -1.41
CA GLY A 28 -6.02 -6.69 -0.15
C GLY A 28 -4.78 -6.27 0.65
N ALA A 29 -3.76 -7.13 0.74
CA ALA A 29 -2.49 -6.79 1.40
C ALA A 29 -1.78 -5.63 0.68
N PHE A 30 -1.79 -5.62 -0.66
CA PHE A 30 -1.24 -4.51 -1.44
C PHE A 30 -2.03 -3.21 -1.21
N ALA A 31 -3.36 -3.27 -1.22
CA ALA A 31 -4.24 -2.13 -0.97
C ALA A 31 -4.08 -1.57 0.46
N ALA A 32 -3.90 -2.44 1.46
CA ALA A 32 -3.66 -2.06 2.84
C ALA A 32 -2.34 -1.29 3.02
N ARG A 33 -1.27 -1.67 2.29
CA ARG A 33 0.01 -0.94 2.30
C ARG A 33 -0.09 0.44 1.67
N HIS A 34 -1.00 0.62 0.71
CA HIS A 34 -1.18 1.86 -0.05
C HIS A 34 -2.56 2.49 0.21
N LEU A 35 -2.95 2.52 1.49
CA LEU A 35 -4.21 3.14 1.92
C LEU A 35 -4.30 4.59 1.46
N ARG A 36 -5.37 4.90 0.73
CA ARG A 36 -5.71 6.27 0.34
C ARG A 36 -6.46 6.94 1.47
N LEU A 37 -6.03 8.14 1.85
CA LEU A 37 -6.75 8.95 2.83
C LEU A 37 -8.03 9.51 2.18
N PRO A 38 -9.21 9.32 2.79
CA PRO A 38 -10.44 9.90 2.28
C PRO A 38 -10.42 11.42 2.26
N ALA A 39 -11.00 11.98 1.20
CA ALA A 39 -11.07 13.42 0.99
C ALA A 39 -12.27 14.05 1.73
N THR A 40 -13.28 13.25 2.08
CA THR A 40 -14.50 13.73 2.74
C THR A 40 -14.85 12.91 3.98
N GLN A 41 -15.57 13.55 4.91
CA GLN A 41 -16.09 12.87 6.10
C GLN A 41 -17.07 11.75 5.76
N SER A 42 -17.86 11.89 4.69
CA SER A 42 -18.82 10.88 4.25
C SER A 42 -18.12 9.58 3.84
N GLU A 43 -17.00 9.66 3.14
CA GLU A 43 -16.19 8.49 2.79
C GLU A 43 -15.61 7.80 4.03
N SER A 44 -15.07 8.57 4.98
CA SER A 44 -14.58 8.02 6.25
C SER A 44 -15.68 7.31 7.05
N LEU A 45 -16.87 7.89 7.11
CA LEU A 45 -18.05 7.27 7.76
C LEU A 45 -18.46 5.97 7.07
N HIS A 46 -18.45 5.94 5.74
CA HIS A 46 -18.74 4.73 4.97
C HIS A 46 -17.71 3.62 5.25
N LEU A 47 -16.42 3.94 5.27
CA LEU A 47 -15.35 2.98 5.60
C LEU A 47 -15.47 2.46 7.04
N LEU A 48 -15.83 3.34 7.99
CA LEU A 48 -16.03 2.99 9.39
C LEU A 48 -17.26 2.07 9.56
N ALA A 49 -18.35 2.35 8.87
CA ALA A 49 -19.55 1.51 8.89
C ALA A 49 -19.26 0.10 8.35
N GLN A 50 -18.52 0.00 7.24
CA GLN A 50 -18.03 -1.30 6.73
C GLN A 50 -17.20 -2.05 7.78
N THR A 51 -16.26 -1.37 8.44
CA THR A 51 -15.43 -2.00 9.47
C THR A 51 -16.23 -2.45 10.67
N LYS A 52 -17.24 -1.68 11.08
CA LYS A 52 -18.14 -2.04 12.19
C LYS A 52 -18.96 -3.29 11.90
N GLU A 53 -19.54 -3.38 10.72
CA GLU A 53 -20.32 -4.55 10.30
C GLU A 53 -19.45 -5.82 10.26
N VAL A 54 -18.27 -5.73 9.65
CA VAL A 54 -17.32 -6.84 9.62
C VAL A 54 -16.84 -7.21 11.03
N TYR A 55 -16.55 -6.24 11.89
CA TYR A 55 -16.14 -6.48 13.28
C TYR A 55 -17.21 -7.27 14.05
N GLN A 56 -18.48 -6.95 13.84
CA GLN A 56 -19.61 -7.70 14.41
C GLN A 56 -19.67 -9.13 13.85
N LEU A 57 -19.53 -9.29 12.52
CA LEU A 57 -19.53 -10.61 11.88
C LEU A 57 -18.39 -11.50 12.37
N GLU A 58 -17.17 -10.99 12.46
CA GLU A 58 -16.00 -11.74 12.96
C GLU A 58 -16.16 -12.14 14.44
N SER A 59 -16.94 -11.37 15.22
CA SER A 59 -17.25 -11.69 16.62
C SER A 59 -18.37 -12.73 16.77
N GLN A 60 -19.30 -12.80 15.81
CA GLN A 60 -20.46 -13.69 15.85
C GLN A 60 -20.21 -15.04 15.15
N LEU A 61 -19.43 -15.05 14.08
CA LEU A 61 -19.16 -16.23 13.25
C LEU A 61 -18.02 -17.06 13.83
N THR A 62 -18.22 -18.36 14.02
CA THR A 62 -17.20 -19.29 14.52
C THR A 62 -15.95 -19.35 13.62
N SER A 63 -16.11 -19.16 12.30
CA SER A 63 -15.02 -19.24 11.32
C SER A 63 -14.65 -17.89 10.67
N GLY A 64 -15.32 -16.79 11.04
CA GLY A 64 -15.16 -15.48 10.39
C GLY A 64 -15.46 -15.49 8.88
N LEU A 65 -15.06 -14.41 8.19
CA LEU A 65 -15.14 -14.30 6.73
C LEU A 65 -13.94 -14.98 6.06
N THR A 66 -14.20 -15.95 5.18
CA THR A 66 -13.16 -16.74 4.50
C THR A 66 -12.99 -16.33 3.04
N PHE A 67 -11.78 -15.93 2.65
CA PHE A 67 -11.42 -15.55 1.28
C PHE A 67 -10.75 -16.69 0.51
N GLU A 68 -11.01 -17.95 0.91
CA GLU A 68 -10.42 -19.12 0.28
C GLU A 68 -10.79 -19.21 -1.21
N GLY A 69 -9.79 -19.47 -2.04
CA GLY A 69 -9.95 -19.63 -3.49
C GLY A 69 -9.95 -18.32 -4.29
N ILE A 70 -9.98 -17.15 -3.64
CA ILE A 70 -9.86 -15.85 -4.30
C ILE A 70 -8.40 -15.60 -4.65
N GLN A 71 -8.12 -15.45 -5.94
CA GLN A 71 -6.79 -15.21 -6.47
C GLN A 71 -6.74 -13.88 -7.21
N ASP A 72 -5.52 -13.37 -7.39
CA ASP A 72 -5.29 -12.22 -8.27
C ASP A 72 -5.33 -12.70 -9.73
N ILE A 73 -6.39 -12.31 -10.43
CA ILE A 73 -6.61 -12.66 -11.85
C ILE A 73 -6.47 -11.45 -12.78
N GLY A 74 -6.02 -10.28 -12.27
CA GLY A 74 -6.00 -9.03 -13.04
C GLY A 74 -5.18 -9.14 -14.34
N GLU A 75 -3.97 -9.69 -14.25
CA GLU A 75 -3.09 -9.90 -15.43
C GLU A 75 -3.72 -10.85 -16.46
N PHE A 76 -4.48 -11.86 -16.00
CA PHE A 76 -5.15 -12.82 -16.87
C PHE A 76 -6.29 -12.14 -17.65
N LEU A 77 -7.04 -11.26 -16.98
CA LEU A 77 -8.12 -10.48 -17.60
C LEU A 77 -7.58 -9.52 -18.66
N GLU A 78 -6.47 -8.82 -18.38
CA GLU A 78 -5.82 -7.95 -19.36
C GLU A 78 -5.34 -8.74 -20.59
N ARG A 79 -4.68 -9.88 -20.39
CA ARG A 79 -4.20 -10.74 -21.49
C ARG A 79 -5.34 -11.31 -22.33
N SER A 80 -6.48 -11.65 -21.72
CA SER A 80 -7.62 -12.21 -22.44
C SER A 80 -8.21 -11.25 -23.48
N GLU A 81 -8.11 -9.93 -23.25
CA GLU A 81 -8.61 -8.91 -24.18
C GLU A 81 -7.70 -8.75 -25.41
N LEU A 82 -6.38 -8.91 -25.23
CA LEU A 82 -5.38 -8.78 -26.29
C LEU A 82 -5.27 -10.05 -27.16
N GLN A 83 -6.34 -10.87 -27.23
CA GLN A 83 -6.36 -12.18 -27.88
C GLN A 83 -5.30 -13.17 -27.35
N GLY A 84 -4.81 -12.95 -26.13
CA GLY A 84 -3.97 -13.91 -25.42
C GLY A 84 -4.77 -15.17 -25.09
N ILE A 85 -4.11 -16.33 -25.10
CA ILE A 85 -4.72 -17.60 -24.68
C ILE A 85 -4.33 -17.85 -23.23
N LEU A 86 -5.34 -18.08 -22.38
CA LEU A 86 -5.12 -18.46 -20.99
C LEU A 86 -4.80 -19.95 -20.88
N SER A 87 -3.89 -20.27 -19.98
CA SER A 87 -3.58 -21.65 -19.59
C SER A 87 -4.70 -22.22 -18.70
N GLY A 88 -4.76 -23.55 -18.59
CA GLY A 88 -5.76 -24.20 -17.75
C GLY A 88 -5.65 -23.81 -16.27
N GLN A 89 -4.44 -23.54 -15.76
CA GLN A 89 -4.25 -23.04 -14.39
C GLN A 89 -4.83 -21.63 -14.19
N GLU A 90 -4.64 -20.73 -15.17
CA GLU A 90 -5.19 -19.36 -15.13
C GLU A 90 -6.72 -19.39 -15.20
N LEU A 91 -7.29 -20.23 -16.08
CA LEU A 91 -8.74 -20.43 -16.17
C LEU A 91 -9.33 -21.03 -14.88
N LEU A 92 -8.64 -22.01 -14.28
CA LEU A 92 -9.03 -22.59 -13.00
C LEU A 92 -9.01 -21.52 -11.89
N ALA A 93 -8.00 -20.65 -11.84
CA ALA A 93 -7.93 -19.55 -10.88
C ALA A 93 -9.12 -18.57 -11.00
N ILE A 94 -9.61 -18.32 -12.22
CA ILE A 94 -10.81 -17.50 -12.45
C ILE A 94 -12.04 -18.22 -11.90
N ALA A 95 -12.22 -19.52 -12.18
CA ALA A 95 -13.34 -20.29 -11.66
C ALA A 95 -13.33 -20.38 -10.12
N THR A 96 -12.17 -20.64 -9.50
CA THR A 96 -12.06 -20.68 -8.03
C THR A 96 -12.39 -19.33 -7.40
N THR A 97 -11.99 -18.23 -8.05
CA THR A 97 -12.29 -16.87 -7.59
C THR A 97 -13.79 -16.56 -7.67
N LEU A 98 -14.46 -16.96 -8.76
CA LEU A 98 -15.92 -16.86 -8.91
C LEU A 98 -16.66 -17.64 -7.81
N VAL A 99 -16.22 -18.87 -7.52
CA VAL A 99 -16.78 -19.69 -6.43
C VAL A 99 -16.58 -19.03 -5.08
N GLY A 100 -15.36 -18.58 -4.78
CA GLY A 100 -15.01 -17.90 -3.53
C GLY A 100 -15.89 -16.68 -3.29
N MET A 101 -16.03 -15.83 -4.32
CA MET A 101 -16.88 -14.63 -4.24
C MET A 101 -18.37 -14.95 -4.12
N ARG A 102 -18.88 -15.98 -4.81
CA ARG A 102 -20.27 -16.40 -4.65
C ARG A 102 -20.55 -16.90 -3.23
N ARG A 103 -19.62 -17.65 -2.63
CA ARG A 103 -19.73 -18.12 -1.23
C ARG A 103 -19.73 -16.94 -0.26
N LEU A 104 -18.80 -16.01 -0.40
CA LEU A 104 -18.75 -14.79 0.42
C LEU A 104 -20.03 -13.97 0.31
N ARG A 105 -20.50 -13.73 -0.92
CA ARG A 105 -21.75 -13.00 -1.16
C ARG A 105 -22.93 -13.64 -0.45
N ARG A 106 -23.10 -14.96 -0.59
CA ARG A 106 -24.19 -15.71 0.10
C ARG A 106 -24.09 -15.63 1.61
N LEU A 107 -22.88 -15.65 2.16
CA LEU A 107 -22.66 -15.54 3.59
C LEU A 107 -23.07 -14.15 4.09
N ILE A 108 -22.69 -13.09 3.38
CA ILE A 108 -23.04 -11.70 3.71
C ILE A 108 -24.54 -11.45 3.56
N GLU A 109 -25.15 -11.88 2.46
CA GLU A 109 -26.60 -11.73 2.21
C GLU A 109 -27.49 -12.49 3.21
N ALA A 110 -26.94 -13.50 3.90
CA ALA A 110 -27.66 -14.25 4.93
C ALA A 110 -27.72 -13.52 6.28
N GLN A 111 -27.02 -12.39 6.45
CA GLN A 111 -26.92 -11.65 7.70
C GLN A 111 -27.82 -10.41 7.63
N GLU A 112 -28.62 -10.16 8.68
CA GLU A 112 -29.60 -9.07 8.70
C GLU A 112 -28.97 -7.72 9.10
N ASP A 113 -27.90 -7.72 9.89
CA ASP A 113 -27.30 -6.52 10.51
C ASP A 113 -26.11 -5.93 9.72
N VAL A 114 -26.01 -6.20 8.41
CA VAL A 114 -24.85 -5.76 7.58
C VAL A 114 -25.23 -5.07 6.26
N PRO A 115 -26.03 -4.00 6.28
CA PRO A 115 -26.50 -3.32 5.08
C PRO A 115 -25.38 -2.76 4.19
N MET A 116 -24.28 -2.24 4.77
CA MET A 116 -23.17 -1.68 3.99
C MET A 116 -22.40 -2.76 3.23
N LEU A 117 -22.24 -3.94 3.83
CA LEU A 117 -21.62 -5.08 3.16
C LEU A 117 -22.54 -5.67 2.08
N VAL A 118 -23.85 -5.72 2.33
CA VAL A 118 -24.84 -6.13 1.32
C VAL A 118 -24.82 -5.18 0.12
N GLU A 119 -24.79 -3.87 0.34
CA GLU A 119 -24.64 -2.88 -0.72
C GLU A 119 -23.34 -3.09 -1.51
N LEU A 120 -22.22 -3.36 -0.82
CA LEU A 120 -20.92 -3.60 -1.44
C LEU A 120 -20.92 -4.84 -2.35
N VAL A 121 -21.61 -5.93 -1.98
CA VAL A 121 -21.67 -7.16 -2.78
C VAL A 121 -22.82 -7.20 -3.79
N ALA A 122 -23.76 -6.26 -3.73
CA ALA A 122 -24.94 -6.22 -4.60
C ALA A 122 -24.58 -6.15 -6.09
N GLU A 123 -23.49 -5.44 -6.42
CA GLU A 123 -23.00 -5.28 -7.79
C GLU A 123 -22.27 -6.53 -8.34
N VAL A 124 -21.94 -7.51 -7.49
CA VAL A 124 -21.11 -8.66 -7.88
C VAL A 124 -21.92 -9.67 -8.68
N ARG A 125 -21.60 -9.83 -9.97
CA ARG A 125 -22.16 -10.89 -10.81
C ARG A 125 -21.37 -12.18 -10.65
N THR A 126 -22.07 -13.32 -10.59
CA THR A 126 -21.45 -14.59 -10.17
C THR A 126 -21.34 -15.66 -11.27
N TYR A 127 -21.73 -15.39 -12.52
CA TYR A 127 -21.53 -16.23 -13.72
C TYR A 127 -21.39 -17.76 -13.49
N PRO A 128 -22.43 -18.44 -12.97
CA PRO A 128 -22.36 -19.88 -12.67
C PRO A 128 -22.16 -20.76 -13.92
N GLU A 129 -22.64 -20.31 -15.07
CA GLU A 129 -22.48 -21.02 -16.34
C GLU A 129 -21.01 -21.09 -16.77
N LEU A 130 -20.29 -19.96 -16.69
CA LEU A 130 -18.86 -19.89 -17.01
C LEU A 130 -18.02 -20.76 -16.06
N GLU A 131 -18.32 -20.70 -14.75
CA GLU A 131 -17.65 -21.54 -13.76
C GLU A 131 -17.84 -23.04 -14.07
N GLN A 132 -19.08 -23.47 -14.30
CA GLN A 132 -19.39 -24.87 -14.60
C GLN A 132 -18.71 -25.33 -15.88
N GLU A 133 -18.65 -24.46 -16.89
CA GLU A 133 -17.99 -24.76 -18.15
C GLU A 133 -16.47 -24.90 -17.98
N ILE A 134 -15.85 -24.06 -17.15
CA ILE A 134 -14.42 -24.19 -16.79
C ILE A 134 -14.16 -25.51 -16.05
N TYR A 135 -14.93 -25.85 -15.00
CA TYR A 135 -14.76 -27.12 -14.27
C TYR A 135 -15.08 -28.36 -15.10
N ARG A 136 -15.93 -28.23 -16.12
CA ARG A 136 -16.19 -29.30 -17.09
C ARG A 136 -14.95 -29.54 -17.95
N CYS A 137 -14.30 -28.47 -18.39
CA CYS A 137 -13.18 -28.54 -19.32
C CYS A 137 -11.82 -28.74 -18.65
N ILE A 138 -11.63 -28.30 -17.40
CA ILE A 138 -10.34 -28.27 -16.71
C ILE A 138 -10.47 -28.98 -15.36
N ASP A 139 -9.49 -29.82 -15.03
CA ASP A 139 -9.42 -30.52 -13.73
C ASP A 139 -8.75 -29.68 -12.63
N ASP A 140 -8.69 -30.24 -11.42
CA ASP A 140 -8.08 -29.59 -10.25
C ASP A 140 -6.57 -29.32 -10.39
N ARG A 141 -5.90 -29.89 -11.41
CA ARG A 141 -4.47 -29.66 -11.71
C ARG A 141 -4.26 -28.57 -12.75
N GLY A 142 -5.34 -28.09 -13.38
CA GLY A 142 -5.27 -27.16 -14.50
C GLY A 142 -5.06 -27.86 -15.85
N ASP A 143 -5.23 -29.18 -15.93
CA ASP A 143 -5.15 -29.93 -17.17
C ASP A 143 -6.53 -30.04 -17.84
N VAL A 144 -6.56 -29.95 -19.17
CA VAL A 144 -7.81 -30.10 -19.93
C VAL A 144 -8.31 -31.54 -19.85
N THR A 145 -9.55 -31.74 -19.46
CA THR A 145 -10.16 -33.06 -19.27
C THR A 145 -10.60 -33.69 -20.59
N ASP A 146 -10.76 -35.01 -20.61
CA ASP A 146 -11.34 -35.74 -21.76
C ASP A 146 -12.79 -35.31 -22.02
N ARG A 147 -13.48 -34.77 -21.01
CA ARG A 147 -14.88 -34.32 -21.11
C ARG A 147 -15.03 -32.97 -21.80
N ALA A 148 -13.93 -32.23 -21.97
CA ALA A 148 -13.92 -30.91 -22.60
C ALA A 148 -14.38 -30.96 -24.06
N SER A 149 -13.97 -32.00 -24.80
CA SER A 149 -14.33 -32.19 -26.21
C SER A 149 -14.34 -33.68 -26.57
N PRO A 150 -15.38 -34.20 -27.25
CA PRO A 150 -15.38 -35.56 -27.79
C PRO A 150 -14.17 -35.82 -28.69
N LYS A 151 -13.74 -34.81 -29.45
CA LYS A 151 -12.58 -34.90 -30.34
C LYS A 151 -11.27 -35.06 -29.56
N LEU A 152 -11.13 -34.39 -28.41
CA LEU A 152 -9.96 -34.56 -27.55
C LEU A 152 -9.92 -35.96 -26.92
N ALA A 153 -11.06 -36.46 -26.44
CA ALA A 153 -11.19 -37.81 -25.90
C ALA A 153 -10.78 -38.88 -26.94
N ASP A 154 -11.25 -38.72 -28.18
CA ASP A 154 -10.88 -39.60 -29.29
C ASP A 154 -9.37 -39.55 -29.58
N ILE A 155 -8.77 -38.35 -29.66
CA ILE A 155 -7.33 -38.19 -29.88
C ILE A 155 -6.53 -38.87 -28.76
N ARG A 156 -6.89 -38.67 -27.48
CA ARG A 156 -6.22 -39.29 -26.32
C ARG A 156 -6.37 -40.81 -26.30
N SER A 157 -7.53 -41.33 -26.68
CA SER A 157 -7.75 -42.77 -26.86
C SER A 157 -6.85 -43.36 -27.95
N GLN A 158 -6.74 -42.69 -29.10
CA GLN A 158 -5.83 -43.08 -30.18
C GLN A 158 -4.36 -43.00 -29.74
N LEU A 159 -3.99 -41.96 -28.99
CA LEU A 159 -2.66 -41.79 -28.41
C LEU A 159 -2.28 -42.95 -27.50
N LYS A 160 -3.18 -43.33 -26.60
CA LYS A 160 -3.01 -44.46 -25.70
C LYS A 160 -2.87 -45.77 -26.48
N SER A 161 -3.77 -46.03 -27.43
CA SER A 161 -3.74 -47.22 -28.29
C SER A 161 -2.44 -47.35 -29.09
N VAL A 162 -1.97 -46.27 -29.72
CA VAL A 162 -0.70 -46.26 -30.46
C VAL A 162 0.49 -46.44 -29.52
N ARG A 163 0.49 -45.78 -28.36
CA ARG A 163 1.53 -45.93 -27.34
C ARG A 163 1.61 -47.38 -26.86
N ASP A 164 0.51 -47.99 -26.47
CA ASP A 164 0.46 -49.37 -26.00
C ASP A 164 0.97 -50.33 -27.08
N ARG A 165 0.62 -50.09 -28.35
CA ARG A 165 1.13 -50.88 -29.49
C ARG A 165 2.64 -50.70 -29.70
N VAL A 166 3.19 -49.49 -29.51
CA VAL A 166 4.64 -49.27 -29.54
C VAL A 166 5.33 -50.06 -28.43
N TYR A 167 4.81 -50.00 -27.19
CA TYR A 167 5.35 -50.75 -26.06
C TYR A 167 5.32 -52.26 -26.31
N GLN A 168 4.21 -52.81 -26.83
CA GLN A 168 4.10 -54.22 -27.17
C GLN A 168 5.15 -54.67 -28.21
N VAL A 169 5.36 -53.87 -29.27
CA VAL A 169 6.36 -54.19 -30.30
C VAL A 169 7.77 -54.11 -29.72
N LEU A 170 8.08 -53.08 -28.93
CA LEU A 170 9.40 -52.92 -28.31
C LEU A 170 9.70 -54.03 -27.29
N GLN A 171 8.73 -54.41 -26.46
CA GLN A 171 8.87 -55.55 -25.55
C GLN A 171 9.12 -56.85 -26.31
N GLY A 172 8.42 -57.07 -27.43
CA GLY A 172 8.66 -58.22 -28.30
C GLY A 172 10.08 -58.25 -28.89
N ILE A 173 10.65 -57.09 -29.22
CA ILE A 173 12.05 -56.98 -29.69
C ILE A 173 13.02 -57.26 -28.55
N ILE A 174 12.79 -56.70 -27.36
CA ILE A 174 13.62 -56.94 -26.17
C ILE A 174 13.66 -58.43 -25.84
N GLN A 175 12.53 -59.13 -25.91
CA GLN A 175 12.46 -60.57 -25.64
C GLN A 175 13.20 -61.42 -26.70
N ARG A 176 13.12 -61.06 -27.99
CA ARG A 176 13.74 -61.84 -29.07
C ARG A 176 15.23 -61.55 -29.25
N GLN A 177 15.64 -60.31 -28.99
CA GLN A 177 16.98 -59.79 -29.33
C GLN A 177 17.68 -59.13 -28.13
N GLY A 178 17.36 -59.58 -26.90
CA GLY A 178 17.93 -59.02 -25.67
C GLY A 178 19.46 -59.04 -25.60
N ALA A 179 20.13 -60.01 -26.24
CA ALA A 179 21.59 -60.10 -26.28
C ALA A 179 22.27 -58.91 -27.00
N ALA A 180 21.56 -58.30 -27.96
CA ALA A 180 22.02 -57.14 -28.73
C ALA A 180 21.83 -55.80 -28.01
N LEU A 181 21.05 -55.80 -26.93
CA LEU A 181 20.82 -54.63 -26.11
C LEU A 181 21.94 -54.48 -25.08
N GLN A 182 22.31 -53.24 -24.80
CA GLN A 182 23.15 -52.91 -23.65
C GLN A 182 22.35 -53.09 -22.36
N GLU A 183 21.12 -52.57 -22.35
CA GLU A 183 20.15 -52.70 -21.25
C GLU A 183 18.75 -53.01 -21.81
N PRO A 184 17.99 -53.96 -21.23
CA PRO A 184 16.69 -54.37 -21.74
C PRO A 184 15.56 -53.41 -21.30
N LEU A 185 15.75 -52.10 -21.50
CA LEU A 185 14.80 -51.07 -21.11
C LEU A 185 14.44 -50.16 -22.28
N ILE A 186 13.18 -49.72 -22.32
CA ILE A 186 12.68 -48.79 -23.32
C ILE A 186 13.06 -47.38 -22.87
N THR A 187 13.83 -46.67 -23.69
CA THR A 187 14.21 -45.28 -23.43
C THR A 187 13.53 -44.33 -24.40
N GLN A 188 13.52 -43.04 -24.07
CA GLN A 188 13.12 -41.97 -24.98
C GLN A 188 14.33 -41.05 -25.24
N ARG A 189 14.62 -40.78 -26.52
CA ARG A 189 15.63 -39.81 -26.97
C ARG A 189 14.99 -38.87 -27.98
N SER A 190 15.15 -37.57 -27.80
CA SER A 190 14.61 -36.55 -28.73
C SER A 190 13.12 -36.75 -29.06
N ASP A 191 12.30 -37.12 -28.08
CA ASP A 191 10.88 -37.49 -28.25
C ASP A 191 10.61 -38.66 -29.21
N ARG A 192 11.49 -39.67 -29.19
CA ARG A 192 11.33 -40.95 -29.89
C ARG A 192 11.61 -42.10 -28.93
N PHE A 193 10.79 -43.15 -29.01
CA PHE A 193 11.07 -44.39 -28.31
C PHE A 193 12.23 -45.11 -28.99
N VAL A 194 13.27 -45.42 -28.22
CA VAL A 194 14.50 -46.03 -28.72
C VAL A 194 14.97 -47.14 -27.78
N LEU A 195 15.71 -48.08 -28.35
CA LEU A 195 16.37 -49.15 -27.62
C LEU A 195 17.88 -48.91 -27.60
N PRO A 196 18.56 -49.08 -26.45
CA PRO A 196 20.01 -48.98 -26.37
C PRO A 196 20.67 -50.26 -26.90
N VAL A 197 21.19 -50.19 -28.12
CA VAL A 197 21.83 -51.31 -28.83
C VAL A 197 23.35 -51.21 -28.70
N LYS A 198 24.05 -52.32 -28.47
CA LYS A 198 25.51 -52.37 -28.49
C LYS A 198 26.00 -52.01 -29.89
N ALA A 199 26.96 -51.09 -30.01
CA ALA A 199 27.48 -50.63 -31.30
C ALA A 199 27.88 -51.76 -32.29
N PRO A 200 28.53 -52.87 -31.85
CA PRO A 200 28.86 -53.99 -32.72
C PRO A 200 27.65 -54.75 -33.26
N GLN A 201 26.50 -54.68 -32.58
CA GLN A 201 25.29 -55.43 -32.90
C GLN A 201 24.18 -54.55 -33.48
N LYS A 202 24.52 -53.36 -34.02
CA LYS A 202 23.58 -52.46 -34.70
C LYS A 202 22.76 -53.16 -35.79
N SER A 203 23.36 -54.08 -36.53
CA SER A 203 22.68 -54.83 -37.61
C SER A 203 21.59 -55.78 -37.11
N ALA A 204 21.62 -56.19 -35.85
CA ALA A 204 20.64 -57.10 -35.27
C ALA A 204 19.25 -56.45 -35.14
N ILE A 205 19.21 -55.15 -34.84
CA ILE A 205 17.98 -54.36 -34.71
C ILE A 205 17.98 -53.28 -35.81
N PRO A 206 17.40 -53.57 -37.00
CA PRO A 206 17.38 -52.60 -38.10
C PRO A 206 16.52 -51.40 -37.73
N GLY A 207 17.07 -50.20 -37.84
CA GLY A 207 16.41 -48.97 -37.43
C GLY A 207 17.24 -47.72 -37.70
N ILE A 208 16.71 -46.57 -37.25
CA ILE A 208 17.37 -45.27 -37.34
C ILE A 208 18.09 -45.00 -36.02
N VAL A 209 19.37 -44.62 -36.08
CA VAL A 209 20.13 -44.19 -34.90
C VAL A 209 19.79 -42.73 -34.62
N HIS A 210 19.27 -42.44 -33.43
CA HIS A 210 18.94 -41.07 -33.01
C HIS A 210 20.01 -40.43 -32.16
N ASP A 211 20.81 -41.23 -31.46
CA ASP A 211 21.84 -40.76 -30.54
C ASP A 211 22.89 -41.86 -30.29
N SER A 212 24.06 -41.49 -29.75
CA SER A 212 25.10 -42.42 -29.31
C SER A 212 25.72 -42.00 -27.99
N SER A 213 26.13 -42.96 -27.16
CA SER A 213 26.86 -42.68 -25.91
C SER A 213 28.17 -41.93 -26.16
N SER A 214 28.65 -41.18 -25.16
CA SER A 214 29.94 -40.46 -25.20
C SER A 214 31.14 -41.34 -25.57
N THR A 215 31.13 -42.63 -25.16
CA THR A 215 32.16 -43.61 -25.49
C THR A 215 31.93 -44.33 -26.83
N GLY A 216 30.86 -44.02 -27.55
CA GLY A 216 30.46 -44.67 -28.81
C GLY A 216 30.00 -46.13 -28.68
N SER A 217 30.01 -46.70 -27.47
CA SER A 217 29.73 -48.12 -27.22
C SER A 217 28.25 -48.51 -27.33
N THR A 218 27.34 -47.57 -27.08
CA THR A 218 25.88 -47.77 -27.14
C THR A 218 25.26 -46.82 -28.16
N LEU A 219 24.41 -47.38 -29.04
CA LEU A 219 23.65 -46.65 -30.04
C LEU A 219 22.16 -46.69 -29.67
N TYR A 220 21.50 -45.53 -29.63
CA TYR A 220 20.07 -45.44 -29.37
C TYR A 220 19.30 -45.55 -30.69
N VAL A 221 18.72 -46.72 -30.94
CA VAL A 221 18.10 -47.06 -32.23
C VAL A 221 16.58 -47.05 -32.09
N GLU A 222 15.87 -46.35 -32.98
CA GLU A 222 14.41 -46.51 -33.22
C GLU A 222 14.22 -47.66 -34.23
N PRO A 223 13.69 -48.82 -33.81
CA PRO A 223 13.50 -49.95 -34.72
C PRO A 223 12.56 -49.62 -35.88
N LYS A 224 12.84 -50.17 -37.06
CA LYS A 224 12.06 -49.93 -38.29
C LYS A 224 10.56 -50.25 -38.12
N SER A 225 10.23 -51.23 -37.28
CA SER A 225 8.86 -51.65 -36.98
C SER A 225 8.02 -50.61 -36.25
N ILE A 226 8.65 -49.69 -35.51
CA ILE A 226 7.94 -48.66 -34.74
C ILE A 226 8.01 -47.26 -35.36
N ILE A 227 8.84 -47.00 -36.37
CA ILE A 227 8.96 -45.66 -37.01
C ILE A 227 7.59 -45.12 -37.45
N GLY A 228 6.78 -45.95 -38.11
CA GLY A 228 5.44 -45.56 -38.55
C GLY A 228 4.49 -45.27 -37.39
N LEU A 229 4.59 -46.04 -36.29
CA LEU A 229 3.81 -45.81 -35.07
C LEU A 229 4.29 -44.56 -34.33
N GLY A 230 5.59 -44.31 -34.27
CA GLY A 230 6.20 -43.12 -33.66
C GLY A 230 5.81 -41.84 -34.40
N ASN A 231 5.77 -41.88 -35.74
CA ASN A 231 5.26 -40.75 -36.54
C ASN A 231 3.78 -40.50 -36.25
N LYS A 232 2.93 -41.55 -36.20
CA LYS A 232 1.51 -41.40 -35.82
C LYS A 232 1.34 -40.83 -34.42
N LEU A 233 2.14 -41.31 -33.45
CA LEU A 233 2.11 -40.83 -32.07
C LEU A 233 2.41 -39.33 -32.01
N ARG A 234 3.42 -38.85 -32.75
CA ARG A 234 3.69 -37.40 -32.87
C ARG A 234 2.57 -36.62 -33.53
N THR A 235 1.95 -37.17 -34.57
CA THR A 235 0.79 -36.53 -35.22
C THR A 235 -0.36 -36.35 -34.22
N TYR A 236 -0.70 -37.39 -33.46
CA TYR A 236 -1.75 -37.30 -32.44
C TYR A 236 -1.35 -36.36 -31.28
N GLN A 237 -0.09 -36.34 -30.82
CA GLN A 237 0.38 -35.36 -29.83
C GLN A 237 0.25 -33.92 -30.32
N ARG A 238 0.54 -33.66 -31.61
CA ARG A 238 0.35 -32.33 -32.19
C ARG A 238 -1.14 -31.98 -32.27
N GLN A 239 -1.99 -32.92 -32.69
CA GLN A 239 -3.44 -32.72 -32.74
C GLN A 239 -4.02 -32.48 -31.35
N GLU A 240 -3.54 -33.20 -30.33
CA GLU A 240 -3.92 -32.99 -28.93
C GLU A 240 -3.60 -31.57 -28.48
N ARG A 241 -2.37 -31.09 -28.73
CA ARG A 241 -1.97 -29.71 -28.37
C ARG A 241 -2.85 -28.66 -29.05
N VAL A 242 -3.14 -28.83 -30.35
CA VAL A 242 -3.99 -27.90 -31.10
C VAL A 242 -5.42 -27.91 -30.56
N GLU A 243 -5.97 -29.07 -30.20
CA GLU A 243 -7.30 -29.17 -29.64
C GLU A 243 -7.37 -28.56 -28.22
N ILE A 244 -6.38 -28.82 -27.38
CA ILE A 244 -6.24 -28.20 -26.05
C ILE A 244 -6.21 -26.67 -26.17
N GLU A 245 -5.38 -26.15 -27.08
CA GLU A 245 -5.29 -24.70 -27.33
C GLU A 245 -6.63 -24.13 -27.83
N ALA A 246 -7.35 -24.85 -28.70
CA ALA A 246 -8.66 -24.43 -29.18
C ALA A 246 -9.71 -24.37 -28.06
N ILE A 247 -9.70 -25.35 -27.13
CA ILE A 247 -10.58 -25.36 -25.96
C ILE A 247 -10.25 -24.19 -25.03
N CYS A 248 -8.96 -24.01 -24.69
CA CYS A 248 -8.52 -22.89 -23.85
C CYS A 248 -8.87 -21.54 -24.48
N ARG A 249 -8.75 -21.40 -25.81
CA ARG A 249 -9.13 -20.19 -26.54
C ARG A 249 -10.62 -19.92 -26.43
N ALA A 250 -11.47 -20.92 -26.66
CA ALA A 250 -12.91 -20.77 -26.53
C ALA A 250 -13.34 -20.35 -25.10
N LEU A 251 -12.70 -20.92 -24.06
CA LEU A 251 -12.93 -20.49 -22.68
C LEU A 251 -12.41 -19.07 -22.42
N THR A 252 -11.25 -18.72 -22.98
CA THR A 252 -10.68 -17.38 -22.85
C THR A 252 -11.57 -16.32 -23.49
N GLU A 253 -12.19 -16.61 -24.64
CA GLU A 253 -13.16 -15.72 -25.29
C GLU A 253 -14.42 -15.50 -24.41
N GLN A 254 -14.89 -16.54 -23.72
CA GLN A 254 -16.00 -16.40 -22.76
C GLN A 254 -15.61 -15.54 -21.55
N VAL A 255 -14.39 -15.70 -21.03
CA VAL A 255 -13.84 -14.85 -19.95
C VAL A 255 -13.74 -13.40 -20.41
N ALA A 256 -13.20 -13.16 -21.60
CA ALA A 256 -13.04 -11.82 -22.17
C ALA A 256 -14.39 -11.10 -22.33
N ALA A 257 -15.45 -11.82 -22.68
CA ALA A 257 -16.80 -11.26 -22.81
C ALA A 257 -17.37 -10.73 -21.48
N VAL A 258 -16.95 -11.27 -20.34
CA VAL A 258 -17.42 -10.88 -18.99
C VAL A 258 -16.37 -10.12 -18.19
N LYS A 259 -15.24 -9.75 -18.81
CA LYS A 259 -14.10 -9.07 -18.17
C LYS A 259 -14.51 -7.88 -17.27
N PRO A 260 -15.33 -6.90 -17.71
CA PRO A 260 -15.65 -5.73 -16.88
C PRO A 260 -16.30 -6.11 -15.54
N ASP A 261 -17.13 -7.15 -15.56
CA ASP A 261 -17.79 -7.64 -14.35
C ASP A 261 -16.81 -8.41 -13.44
N LEU A 262 -15.82 -9.11 -14.02
CA LEU A 262 -14.76 -9.77 -13.25
C LEU A 262 -13.79 -8.76 -12.61
N GLU A 263 -13.49 -7.66 -13.30
CA GLU A 263 -12.71 -6.55 -12.72
C GLU A 263 -13.47 -5.90 -11.56
N GLN A 264 -14.76 -5.62 -11.74
CA GLN A 264 -15.58 -5.09 -10.65
C GLN A 264 -15.67 -6.07 -9.47
N LEU A 265 -15.77 -7.38 -9.74
CA LEU A 265 -15.72 -8.42 -8.72
C LEU A 265 -14.40 -8.38 -7.94
N LEU A 266 -13.25 -8.20 -8.59
CA LEU A 266 -11.95 -8.05 -7.92
C LEU A 266 -11.87 -6.77 -7.07
N VAL A 267 -12.42 -5.67 -7.57
CA VAL A 267 -12.50 -4.41 -6.81
C VAL A 267 -13.33 -4.60 -5.55
N VAL A 268 -14.50 -5.24 -5.65
CA VAL A 268 -15.35 -5.55 -4.50
C VAL A 268 -14.66 -6.51 -3.54
N ALA A 269 -14.03 -7.58 -4.05
CA ALA A 269 -13.27 -8.53 -3.24
C ALA A 269 -12.17 -7.82 -2.43
N THR A 270 -11.43 -6.91 -3.07
CA THR A 270 -10.36 -6.13 -2.45
C THR A 270 -10.90 -5.19 -1.38
N LYS A 271 -12.03 -4.50 -1.63
CA LYS A 271 -12.68 -3.62 -0.65
C LYS A 271 -13.17 -4.41 0.57
N LEU A 272 -13.76 -5.58 0.35
CA LEU A 272 -14.24 -6.48 1.41
C LEU A 272 -13.09 -7.04 2.24
N ASP A 273 -12.00 -7.46 1.60
CA ASP A 273 -10.79 -7.91 2.29
C ASP A 273 -10.15 -6.78 3.10
N LEU A 274 -10.11 -5.56 2.56
CA LEU A 274 -9.61 -4.40 3.30
C LEU A 274 -10.49 -4.08 4.52
N ALA A 275 -11.82 -4.16 4.41
CA ALA A 275 -12.71 -4.01 5.55
C ALA A 275 -12.49 -5.12 6.61
N THR A 276 -12.23 -6.34 6.15
CA THR A 276 -11.84 -7.51 6.98
C THR A 276 -10.52 -7.27 7.70
N ALA A 277 -9.49 -6.81 6.99
CA ALA A 277 -8.20 -6.46 7.57
C ALA A 277 -8.35 -5.36 8.63
N ARG A 278 -9.14 -4.31 8.36
CA ARG A 278 -9.42 -3.23 9.33
C ARG A 278 -10.09 -3.77 10.59
N ALA A 279 -11.10 -4.63 10.45
CA ALA A 279 -11.82 -5.21 11.58
C ALA A 279 -10.94 -6.15 12.41
N ARG A 280 -10.19 -7.07 11.77
CA ARG A 280 -9.28 -7.99 12.45
C ARG A 280 -8.14 -7.27 13.15
N TYR A 281 -7.56 -6.26 12.51
CA TYR A 281 -6.54 -5.42 13.14
C TYR A 281 -7.11 -4.65 14.34
N SER A 282 -8.36 -4.19 14.25
CA SER A 282 -9.06 -3.52 15.34
C SER A 282 -9.32 -4.45 16.54
N LEU A 283 -9.74 -5.71 16.28
CA LEU A 283 -9.87 -6.74 17.31
C LEU A 283 -8.54 -7.01 18.00
N TRP A 284 -7.47 -7.18 17.22
CA TRP A 284 -6.13 -7.44 17.71
C TRP A 284 -5.56 -6.30 18.56
N LEU A 285 -5.85 -5.04 18.19
CA LEU A 285 -5.49 -3.85 18.96
C LEU A 285 -6.37 -3.60 20.22
N GLU A 286 -7.44 -4.38 20.40
CA GLU A 286 -8.53 -4.11 21.35
C GLU A 286 -9.06 -2.67 21.17
N ALA A 287 -9.22 -2.25 19.92
CA ALA A 287 -9.62 -0.91 19.54
C ALA A 287 -11.15 -0.75 19.51
N ASN A 288 -11.62 0.49 19.74
CA ASN A 288 -13.04 0.85 19.76
C ASN A 288 -13.39 1.81 18.62
N PRO A 289 -14.64 1.78 18.12
CA PRO A 289 -15.07 2.59 16.99
C PRO A 289 -15.03 4.10 17.32
N PRO A 290 -14.33 4.92 16.53
CA PRO A 290 -14.39 6.38 16.69
C PRO A 290 -15.75 6.95 16.29
N ARG A 291 -16.21 7.96 17.00
CA ARG A 291 -17.34 8.82 16.62
C ARG A 291 -16.82 10.18 16.19
N PHE A 292 -17.16 10.60 14.97
CA PHE A 292 -16.88 11.96 14.53
C PHE A 292 -17.85 12.93 15.21
N ILE A 293 -17.29 13.92 15.88
CA ILE A 293 -18.04 14.95 16.62
C ILE A 293 -17.96 16.31 15.94
N ASP A 294 -18.90 17.19 16.27
CA ASP A 294 -18.85 18.57 15.80
C ASP A 294 -17.79 19.37 16.58
N SER A 295 -17.35 20.49 16.02
CA SER A 295 -16.37 21.38 16.66
C SER A 295 -16.84 22.00 17.98
N LYS A 296 -18.11 21.82 18.35
CA LYS A 296 -18.72 22.29 19.61
C LYS A 296 -18.72 21.24 20.71
N ASP A 297 -18.32 20.01 20.40
CA ASP A 297 -18.30 18.89 21.33
C ASP A 297 -16.89 18.66 21.89
N ILE A 298 -16.82 17.97 23.03
CA ILE A 298 -15.57 17.67 23.73
C ILE A 298 -14.86 16.50 23.03
N ILE A 299 -13.59 16.68 22.68
CA ILE A 299 -12.75 15.57 22.21
C ILE A 299 -12.44 14.67 23.41
N THR A 300 -12.73 13.38 23.30
CA THR A 300 -12.60 12.41 24.40
C THR A 300 -11.88 11.15 23.91
N LEU A 301 -10.66 10.94 24.37
CA LEU A 301 -9.86 9.74 24.10
C LEU A 301 -9.32 9.20 25.42
N HIS A 302 -10.02 8.23 26.01
CA HIS A 302 -9.62 7.61 27.27
C HIS A 302 -8.73 6.39 27.02
N GLN A 303 -7.70 6.23 27.85
CA GLN A 303 -6.77 5.11 27.77
C GLN A 303 -6.20 4.87 26.35
N LEU A 304 -5.94 5.93 25.62
CA LEU A 304 -5.41 5.89 24.25
C LEU A 304 -3.99 5.32 24.24
N ARG A 305 -3.75 4.31 23.41
CA ARG A 305 -2.44 3.66 23.24
C ARG A 305 -1.84 3.97 21.87
N HIS A 306 -0.52 4.04 21.77
CA HIS A 306 0.15 4.18 20.48
C HIS A 306 0.12 2.85 19.73
N PRO A 307 -0.54 2.72 18.55
CA PRO A 307 -0.75 1.43 17.88
C PRO A 307 0.57 0.71 17.53
N LEU A 308 1.60 1.45 17.09
CA LEU A 308 2.90 0.84 16.82
C LEU A 308 3.59 0.32 18.08
N LEU A 309 3.44 0.97 19.24
CA LEU A 309 4.03 0.46 20.48
C LEU A 309 3.28 -0.78 20.97
N VAL A 310 1.96 -0.87 20.74
CA VAL A 310 1.18 -2.09 21.04
C VAL A 310 1.70 -3.26 20.19
N TRP A 311 2.02 -3.00 18.92
CA TRP A 311 2.70 -3.98 18.07
C TRP A 311 4.03 -4.46 18.64
N GLN A 312 4.91 -3.55 19.05
CA GLN A 312 6.20 -3.92 19.62
C GLN A 312 6.05 -4.72 20.92
N GLN A 313 5.12 -4.33 21.79
CA GLN A 313 4.83 -5.06 23.03
C GLN A 313 4.42 -6.52 22.75
N GLN A 314 3.52 -6.74 21.79
CA GLN A 314 2.96 -8.08 21.55
C GLN A 314 3.82 -8.96 20.63
N HIS A 315 4.51 -8.39 19.63
CA HIS A 315 5.28 -9.15 18.64
C HIS A 315 6.80 -9.09 18.83
N GLU A 316 7.33 -8.04 19.47
CA GLU A 316 8.78 -7.77 19.54
C GLU A 316 9.33 -7.85 20.97
N GLN A 317 8.58 -8.43 21.92
CA GLN A 317 8.92 -8.46 23.36
C GLN A 317 9.19 -7.04 23.94
N GLY A 318 8.48 -6.03 23.42
CA GLY A 318 8.60 -4.65 23.87
C GLY A 318 8.02 -4.41 25.27
N THR A 319 8.31 -3.22 25.81
CA THR A 319 7.76 -2.78 27.10
C THR A 319 6.25 -2.56 27.04
N ALA A 320 5.58 -2.69 28.18
CA ALA A 320 4.15 -2.43 28.28
C ALA A 320 3.82 -0.98 27.92
N VAL A 321 2.86 -0.78 27.02
CA VAL A 321 2.45 0.56 26.58
C VAL A 321 1.66 1.25 27.68
N VAL A 322 2.12 2.43 28.09
CA VAL A 322 1.37 3.29 29.02
C VAL A 322 0.32 4.08 28.23
N PRO A 323 -0.97 3.94 28.54
CA PRO A 323 -2.03 4.66 27.87
C PRO A 323 -2.15 6.12 28.36
N ILE A 324 -2.57 7.02 27.47
CA ILE A 324 -2.81 8.44 27.76
C ILE A 324 -4.31 8.77 27.78
N ASN A 325 -4.70 9.77 28.57
CA ASN A 325 -6.07 10.31 28.52
C ASN A 325 -6.00 11.71 27.91
N VAL A 326 -6.83 11.95 26.89
CA VAL A 326 -6.91 13.25 26.21
C VAL A 326 -8.36 13.72 26.26
N GLN A 327 -8.55 14.93 26.79
CA GLN A 327 -9.86 15.56 26.88
C GLN A 327 -9.74 17.05 26.50
N ILE A 328 -10.26 17.43 25.34
CA ILE A 328 -10.09 18.80 24.82
C ILE A 328 -11.46 19.47 24.77
N GLN A 329 -11.58 20.58 25.50
CA GLN A 329 -12.81 21.38 25.49
C GLN A 329 -12.96 22.11 24.15
N PRO A 330 -14.19 22.37 23.67
CA PRO A 330 -14.45 22.89 22.31
C PRO A 330 -13.79 24.26 22.03
N GLN A 331 -13.65 25.10 23.05
CA GLN A 331 -13.01 26.41 22.94
C GLN A 331 -11.48 26.33 22.78
N ILE A 332 -10.87 25.20 23.14
CA ILE A 332 -9.42 25.03 23.10
C ILE A 332 -8.99 24.77 21.66
N ARG A 333 -8.06 25.60 21.19
CA ARG A 333 -7.46 25.54 19.86
C ARG A 333 -5.98 25.14 19.91
N VAL A 334 -5.32 25.36 21.04
CA VAL A 334 -3.91 25.04 21.23
C VAL A 334 -3.70 24.31 22.54
N VAL A 335 -3.02 23.16 22.50
CA VAL A 335 -2.57 22.42 23.69
C VAL A 335 -1.04 22.43 23.73
N ALA A 336 -0.47 23.02 24.77
CA ALA A 336 0.97 23.04 25.00
C ALA A 336 1.38 21.90 25.96
N ILE A 337 2.15 20.93 25.47
CA ILE A 337 2.66 19.80 26.24
C ILE A 337 4.08 20.11 26.72
N THR A 338 4.30 20.00 28.03
CA THR A 338 5.59 20.31 28.68
C THR A 338 6.13 19.13 29.48
N GLY A 339 7.44 19.10 29.73
CA GLY A 339 8.10 18.04 30.51
C GLY A 339 9.43 17.59 29.88
N PRO A 340 10.15 16.63 30.49
CA PRO A 340 11.45 16.17 29.99
C PRO A 340 11.35 15.49 28.61
N ASN A 341 12.46 15.45 27.85
CA ASN A 341 12.48 14.86 26.50
C ASN A 341 12.18 13.37 26.49
N THR A 342 12.71 12.64 27.48
CA THR A 342 12.43 11.22 27.68
C THR A 342 11.02 10.94 28.22
N GLY A 343 10.21 11.96 28.49
CA GLY A 343 8.87 11.84 29.07
C GLY A 343 7.76 11.37 28.12
N GLY A 344 8.03 11.19 26.82
CA GLY A 344 7.03 10.72 25.85
C GLY A 344 6.20 11.82 25.18
N LYS A 345 6.71 13.05 25.12
CA LYS A 345 6.05 14.20 24.44
C LYS A 345 5.82 13.93 22.95
N THR A 346 6.88 13.58 22.21
CA THR A 346 6.85 13.19 20.79
C THR A 346 5.90 12.01 20.55
N VAL A 347 5.97 10.98 21.41
CA VAL A 347 5.08 9.81 21.32
C VAL A 347 3.61 10.21 21.49
N THR A 348 3.31 11.17 22.38
CA THR A 348 1.95 11.70 22.55
C THR A 348 1.44 12.38 21.29
N LEU A 349 2.27 13.21 20.64
CA LEU A 349 1.93 13.84 19.35
C LEU A 349 1.65 12.79 18.27
N LYS A 350 2.57 11.82 18.10
CA LYS A 350 2.39 10.74 17.12
C LYS A 350 1.13 9.91 17.39
N THR A 351 0.84 9.64 18.66
CA THR A 351 -0.37 8.90 19.06
C THR A 351 -1.64 9.63 18.62
N LEU A 352 -1.72 10.95 18.82
CA LEU A 352 -2.87 11.75 18.38
C LEU A 352 -2.98 11.85 16.86
N GLY A 353 -1.86 12.05 16.17
CA GLY A 353 -1.82 12.08 14.70
C GLY A 353 -2.27 10.76 14.08
N LEU A 354 -1.76 9.64 14.59
CA LEU A 354 -2.16 8.31 14.15
C LEU A 354 -3.63 8.03 14.46
N ALA A 355 -4.13 8.40 15.64
CA ALA A 355 -5.54 8.25 15.99
C ALA A 355 -6.46 8.98 14.99
N ALA A 356 -6.10 10.22 14.61
CA ALA A 356 -6.82 10.98 13.59
C ALA A 356 -6.78 10.30 12.21
N LEU A 357 -5.60 9.86 11.76
CA LEU A 357 -5.44 9.16 10.48
C LEU A 357 -6.19 7.82 10.44
N MET A 358 -6.12 7.04 11.52
CA MET A 358 -6.85 5.78 11.69
C MET A 358 -8.35 6.01 11.54
N ALA A 359 -8.91 7.00 12.26
CA ALA A 359 -10.31 7.35 12.12
C ALA A 359 -10.68 7.72 10.67
N LYS A 360 -9.84 8.52 9.99
CA LYS A 360 -10.09 8.91 8.60
C LYS A 360 -10.22 7.70 7.67
N VAL A 361 -9.42 6.66 7.83
CA VAL A 361 -9.48 5.46 6.97
C VAL A 361 -10.44 4.37 7.46
N GLY A 362 -11.27 4.67 8.46
CA GLY A 362 -12.24 3.72 9.03
C GLY A 362 -11.63 2.64 9.92
N LEU A 363 -10.41 2.86 10.44
CA LEU A 363 -9.83 2.01 11.48
C LEU A 363 -10.37 2.40 12.85
N PHE A 364 -10.53 1.42 13.74
CA PHE A 364 -10.84 1.69 15.13
C PHE A 364 -9.60 2.19 15.87
N ILE A 365 -9.81 2.93 16.95
CA ILE A 365 -8.71 3.54 17.71
C ILE A 365 -8.46 2.71 18.97
N PRO A 366 -7.20 2.37 19.31
CA PRO A 366 -6.84 1.64 20.54
C PRO A 366 -6.99 2.53 21.78
N ALA A 367 -8.24 2.88 22.08
CA ALA A 367 -8.68 3.69 23.21
C ALA A 367 -9.96 3.07 23.79
N ARG A 368 -10.25 3.35 25.06
CA ARG A 368 -11.48 2.92 25.72
C ARG A 368 -12.67 3.78 25.26
N GLU A 369 -13.82 3.14 25.05
CA GLU A 369 -15.07 3.82 24.72
C GLU A 369 -15.55 4.76 25.86
N PRO A 370 -16.06 5.97 25.55
CA PRO A 370 -16.27 6.56 24.23
C PRO A 370 -14.98 7.08 23.58
N VAL A 371 -14.88 6.93 22.25
CA VAL A 371 -13.77 7.42 21.42
C VAL A 371 -14.31 8.52 20.50
N GLU A 372 -14.02 9.77 20.81
CA GLU A 372 -14.66 10.93 20.20
C GLU A 372 -13.63 11.95 19.75
N LEU A 373 -13.64 12.27 18.46
CA LEU A 373 -12.74 13.24 17.84
C LEU A 373 -13.40 13.88 16.61
N PRO A 374 -13.08 15.11 16.24
CA PRO A 374 -13.58 15.69 15.00
C PRO A 374 -12.94 15.00 13.80
N TRP A 375 -13.63 15.04 12.67
CA TRP A 375 -13.01 14.68 11.40
C TRP A 375 -12.09 15.82 10.97
N PHE A 376 -10.79 15.58 10.86
CA PHE A 376 -9.83 16.58 10.37
C PHE A 376 -9.65 16.42 8.86
N GLU A 377 -9.77 17.51 8.10
CA GLU A 377 -9.49 17.54 6.66
C GLU A 377 -8.00 17.31 6.39
N GLN A 378 -7.14 18.02 7.12
CA GLN A 378 -5.70 17.89 7.03
C GLN A 378 -5.10 17.51 8.37
N VAL A 379 -4.15 16.57 8.36
CA VAL A 379 -3.27 16.28 9.51
C VAL A 379 -1.86 16.67 9.06
N LEU A 380 -1.27 17.65 9.74
CA LEU A 380 0.02 18.24 9.40
C LEU A 380 0.96 18.13 10.59
N ALA A 381 2.20 17.71 10.35
CA ALA A 381 3.16 17.50 11.43
C ALA A 381 4.55 18.07 11.12
N ASP A 382 5.16 18.65 12.15
CA ASP A 382 6.60 18.88 12.27
C ASP A 382 7.08 18.18 13.55
N ILE A 383 7.67 16.99 13.39
CA ILE A 383 8.07 16.07 14.47
C ILE A 383 9.44 15.50 14.06
N GLY A 384 10.45 15.54 14.93
CA GLY A 384 11.76 15.00 14.61
C GLY A 384 12.82 15.20 15.70
N ASP A 385 13.85 14.34 15.68
CA ASP A 385 14.97 14.36 16.62
C ASP A 385 16.01 15.43 16.24
N GLU A 386 16.17 16.46 17.08
CA GLU A 386 17.26 17.45 16.99
C GLU A 386 18.65 16.87 17.34
N GLN A 387 18.81 15.55 17.53
CA GLN A 387 20.03 14.94 18.09
C GLN A 387 21.00 14.32 17.07
N SER A 388 20.88 14.61 15.77
CA SER A 388 22.02 14.38 14.87
C SER A 388 23.05 15.52 15.06
N LEU A 389 24.09 15.24 15.84
CA LEU A 389 25.23 16.11 16.20
C LEU A 389 26.00 16.78 15.03
N GLU A 390 25.57 16.63 13.78
CA GLU A 390 26.30 17.05 12.58
C GLU A 390 25.76 18.32 11.89
N GLN A 391 24.60 18.89 12.27
CA GLN A 391 24.01 20.02 11.50
C GLN A 391 23.20 21.06 12.31
N SER A 392 23.78 21.71 13.31
CA SER A 392 23.07 22.66 14.20
C SER A 392 22.53 23.96 13.57
N LEU A 393 22.80 24.28 12.29
CA LEU A 393 22.19 25.43 11.57
C LEU A 393 21.17 25.00 10.49
N SER A 394 21.23 23.74 10.07
CA SER A 394 20.36 23.16 9.03
C SER A 394 18.98 22.77 9.60
N THR A 395 18.91 22.48 10.90
CA THR A 395 17.70 22.01 11.59
C THR A 395 16.69 23.13 11.80
N PHE A 396 17.05 24.25 12.44
CA PHE A 396 16.13 25.37 12.68
C PHE A 396 15.55 25.95 11.38
N SER A 397 16.40 26.19 10.37
CA SER A 397 15.95 26.65 9.06
C SER A 397 15.05 25.63 8.35
N GLY A 398 15.29 24.33 8.56
CA GLY A 398 14.43 23.23 8.14
C GLY A 398 13.05 23.26 8.80
N HIS A 399 12.99 23.41 10.13
CA HIS A 399 11.75 23.54 10.91
C HIS A 399 10.93 24.75 10.45
N ILE A 400 11.55 25.92 10.32
CA ILE A 400 10.86 27.13 9.84
C ILE A 400 10.35 26.95 8.43
N ARG A 401 11.15 26.37 7.52
CA ARG A 401 10.71 26.10 6.15
C ARG A 401 9.51 25.15 6.12
N ARG A 402 9.48 24.15 6.99
CA ARG A 402 8.34 23.22 7.11
C ARG A 402 7.11 23.92 7.69
N ILE A 403 7.26 24.70 8.75
CA ILE A 403 6.18 25.52 9.33
C ILE A 403 5.59 26.46 8.27
N SER A 404 6.41 27.13 7.47
CA SER A 404 5.92 27.97 6.36
C SER A 404 5.09 27.16 5.37
N ARG A 405 5.54 25.96 4.98
CA ARG A 405 4.76 25.06 4.11
C ARG A 405 3.46 24.57 4.78
N ILE A 406 3.44 24.35 6.10
CA ILE A 406 2.22 24.00 6.86
C ILE A 406 1.22 25.15 6.73
N ILE A 407 1.67 26.39 6.95
CA ILE A 407 0.83 27.59 6.85
C ILE A 407 0.31 27.78 5.41
N GLU A 408 1.16 27.59 4.39
CA GLU A 408 0.75 27.65 2.97
C GLU A 408 -0.29 26.57 2.62
N ALA A 409 -0.12 25.35 3.11
CA ALA A 409 -1.04 24.24 2.88
C ALA A 409 -2.41 24.45 3.54
N MET A 410 -2.46 25.20 4.64
CA MET A 410 -3.71 25.67 5.22
C MET A 410 -4.35 26.78 4.36
N GLY A 411 -3.57 27.75 3.88
CA GLY A 411 -4.11 28.94 3.19
C GLY A 411 -4.66 28.70 1.78
N THR A 412 -4.33 27.57 1.14
CA THR A 412 -4.52 27.34 -0.30
C THR A 412 -5.93 26.92 -0.73
N GLU A 413 -6.88 26.71 0.17
CA GLU A 413 -8.24 26.24 -0.20
C GLU A 413 -9.29 27.36 -0.32
N GLY A 414 -8.92 28.61 -0.02
CA GLY A 414 -9.82 29.79 -0.13
C GLY A 414 -9.90 30.45 -1.51
N GLU A 415 -8.95 30.22 -2.41
CA GLU A 415 -8.84 30.97 -3.69
C GLU A 415 -9.31 30.18 -4.94
N GLY A 416 -9.74 28.92 -4.80
CA GLY A 416 -9.92 28.02 -5.94
C GLY A 416 -11.35 27.71 -6.41
N ARG A 417 -12.41 28.19 -5.74
CA ARG A 417 -13.81 27.78 -6.04
C ARG A 417 -14.73 28.87 -6.61
N GLY A 418 -14.21 30.08 -6.88
CA GLY A 418 -15.02 31.21 -7.39
C GLY A 418 -14.99 31.47 -8.90
N ASP A 419 -13.91 31.12 -9.61
CA ASP A 419 -13.62 31.72 -10.93
C ASP A 419 -13.63 30.75 -12.12
N ALA A 420 -14.23 29.57 -11.99
CA ALA A 420 -14.31 28.58 -13.08
C ALA A 420 -15.61 28.64 -13.92
N GLU A 421 -16.58 29.50 -13.58
CA GLU A 421 -17.85 29.68 -14.32
C GLU A 421 -18.02 31.08 -14.91
N MET A 422 -16.97 31.66 -15.50
CA MET A 422 -17.18 32.85 -16.34
C MET A 422 -16.04 33.08 -17.33
N LYS A 423 -15.85 32.16 -18.29
CA LYS A 423 -15.11 32.43 -19.55
C LYS A 423 -15.25 31.29 -20.56
N ARG A 424 -16.42 31.14 -21.16
CA ARG A 424 -16.57 30.47 -22.46
C ARG A 424 -17.63 31.18 -23.30
N HIS A 425 -17.28 32.30 -23.91
CA HIS A 425 -17.98 32.85 -25.09
C HIS A 425 -17.08 33.81 -25.88
N GLY A 426 -16.97 33.54 -27.19
CA GLY A 426 -16.40 34.38 -28.26
C GLY A 426 -14.87 34.51 -28.26
N ASP A 427 -14.13 34.51 -29.37
CA ASP A 427 -14.49 34.66 -30.78
C ASP A 427 -13.26 34.27 -31.64
N ALA A 428 -13.52 33.90 -32.90
CA ALA A 428 -12.54 33.51 -33.91
C ALA A 428 -11.89 34.72 -34.59
N GLY A 429 -10.65 34.60 -35.09
CA GLY A 429 -10.02 35.68 -35.88
C GLY A 429 -8.57 35.48 -36.34
N THR A 430 -8.41 34.72 -37.41
CA THR A 430 -7.40 34.70 -38.51
C THR A 430 -6.20 35.69 -38.61
N ARG A 431 -5.07 35.12 -39.15
CA ARG A 431 -3.95 35.68 -39.98
C ARG A 431 -2.85 36.49 -39.26
N GLY A 432 -1.53 36.40 -39.55
CA GLY A 432 -0.73 35.61 -40.51
C GLY A 432 0.77 36.02 -40.51
N ARG A 433 1.63 35.10 -40.97
CA ARG A 433 2.94 35.19 -41.68
C ARG A 433 4.01 36.28 -41.45
N GLY A 434 5.28 35.82 -41.45
CA GLY A 434 6.54 36.50 -41.85
C GLY A 434 7.68 36.22 -40.85
N ASP A 435 8.56 35.23 -41.02
CA ASP A 435 9.73 35.05 -41.93
C ASP A 435 10.99 35.91 -41.62
N GLU A 436 12.14 35.22 -41.72
CA GLU A 436 13.56 35.67 -41.81
C GLU A 436 14.32 36.08 -40.53
N GLU A 437 15.65 35.92 -40.40
CA GLU A 437 16.69 34.94 -40.77
C GLU A 437 18.02 35.50 -40.20
N MET A 438 18.99 34.62 -39.88
CA MET A 438 20.46 34.87 -39.76
C MET A 438 20.99 35.81 -38.65
N GLY A 439 22.19 35.66 -38.06
CA GLY A 439 23.37 34.78 -38.22
C GLY A 439 24.26 34.95 -36.96
N ASP A 440 24.92 33.91 -36.46
CA ASP A 440 26.29 33.44 -36.75
C ASP A 440 27.45 34.25 -36.11
N LYS A 441 28.26 33.48 -35.33
CA LYS A 441 29.69 33.60 -34.97
C LYS A 441 30.24 34.74 -34.09
N GLY A 442 31.06 34.30 -33.13
CA GLY A 442 32.48 34.67 -33.13
C GLY A 442 33.15 34.79 -31.76
N ASP A 443 33.98 33.78 -31.44
CA ASP A 443 35.04 33.79 -30.42
C ASP A 443 35.93 35.05 -30.45
N LYS A 444 36.49 35.43 -29.29
CA LYS A 444 37.94 35.34 -29.05
C LYS A 444 38.36 35.80 -27.66
N ASP A 445 39.27 35.00 -27.11
CA ASP A 445 40.21 35.27 -26.03
C ASP A 445 41.03 36.55 -26.26
N ASP A 446 41.46 37.20 -25.17
CA ASP A 446 42.86 37.59 -25.04
C ASP A 446 43.26 37.83 -23.58
N LYS A 447 44.52 37.48 -23.31
CA LYS A 447 45.20 37.43 -22.01
C LYS A 447 45.97 38.72 -21.70
N ASP A 448 46.45 38.74 -20.46
CA ASP A 448 47.79 39.12 -20.01
C ASP A 448 48.00 40.42 -19.19
N ASP A 449 48.92 40.24 -18.24
CA ASP A 449 49.82 41.19 -17.54
C ASP A 449 49.46 41.80 -16.17
N LYS A 450 49.90 41.07 -15.13
CA LYS A 450 51.03 41.33 -14.20
C LYS A 450 51.26 42.69 -13.49
N ASP A 451 51.54 42.50 -12.19
CA ASP A 451 52.49 43.18 -11.27
C ASP A 451 52.24 44.65 -10.85
N ASP A 452 51.98 44.91 -9.55
CA ASP A 452 52.99 45.39 -8.57
C ASP A 452 52.38 45.62 -7.16
N LYS A 453 53.26 45.68 -6.17
CA LYS A 453 53.11 45.67 -4.69
C LYS A 453 52.51 46.94 -4.06
N GLY A 454 52.01 46.81 -2.82
CA GLY A 454 52.15 47.86 -1.79
C GLY A 454 50.96 48.13 -0.88
N ASP A 455 51.07 47.64 0.37
CA ASP A 455 50.67 48.24 1.66
C ASP A 455 49.27 48.84 1.96
N ILE A 456 48.61 48.19 2.93
CA ILE A 456 47.93 48.69 4.15
C ILE A 456 46.98 49.90 4.02
N ALA A 457 45.66 49.65 4.13
CA ALA A 457 44.72 50.21 5.13
C ALA A 457 43.27 50.26 4.63
N ASN A 458 42.33 49.85 5.49
CA ASN A 458 40.89 50.17 5.52
C ASN A 458 40.11 50.25 4.20
N SER A 459 39.25 49.26 3.92
CA SER A 459 37.91 49.51 3.36
C SER A 459 37.04 48.23 3.30
N SER A 460 35.81 48.37 3.78
CA SER A 460 34.58 47.95 3.11
C SER A 460 34.46 46.51 2.59
N ILE A 461 33.78 45.67 3.36
CA ILE A 461 33.21 44.39 2.87
C ILE A 461 32.11 44.72 1.83
N PRO A 462 32.11 44.11 0.64
CA PRO A 462 31.05 44.32 -0.35
C PRO A 462 29.82 43.46 -0.04
N ASN A 463 28.65 44.11 -0.11
CA ASN A 463 27.32 43.50 -0.13
C ASN A 463 27.25 42.38 -1.19
N SER A 464 27.11 41.12 -0.77
CA SER A 464 26.51 40.07 -1.60
C SER A 464 25.01 40.01 -1.29
N GLN A 465 24.22 40.56 -2.22
CA GLN A 465 22.77 40.46 -2.21
C GLN A 465 22.36 39.01 -2.46
N PHE A 466 21.94 38.32 -1.40
CA PHE A 466 20.99 37.22 -1.52
C PHE A 466 19.57 37.82 -1.65
N PRO A 467 18.73 37.37 -2.60
CA PRO A 467 17.36 37.83 -2.68
C PRO A 467 16.57 37.24 -1.50
N ILE A 468 16.23 38.08 -0.53
CA ILE A 468 15.24 37.78 0.51
C ILE A 468 13.86 37.84 -0.17
N PRO A 469 13.04 36.77 -0.16
CA PRO A 469 11.64 36.87 -0.59
C PRO A 469 10.90 37.79 0.39
N ASN A 470 10.26 38.83 -0.14
CA ASN A 470 9.44 39.76 0.64
C ASN A 470 8.41 38.99 1.49
N SER A 471 8.58 39.06 2.81
CA SER A 471 7.60 38.63 3.81
C SER A 471 6.46 39.63 3.88
N GLN A 472 5.52 39.54 2.93
CA GLN A 472 4.20 40.14 3.10
C GLN A 472 3.27 39.09 3.71
N PHE A 473 3.14 39.11 5.05
CA PHE A 473 2.01 38.47 5.71
C PHE A 473 0.72 39.12 5.18
N PRO A 474 -0.24 38.35 4.63
CA PRO A 474 -1.46 38.93 4.07
C PRO A 474 -2.29 39.56 5.19
N ASN A 475 -2.28 40.89 5.20
CA ASN A 475 -3.10 41.70 6.08
C ASN A 475 -4.47 41.88 5.39
N ASN A 476 -5.30 40.83 5.44
CA ASN A 476 -6.67 40.93 4.93
C ASN A 476 -7.65 40.43 5.99
N LYS A 477 -8.52 41.34 6.46
CA LYS A 477 -9.72 41.02 7.23
C LYS A 477 -10.71 40.30 6.30
N GLN A 478 -10.41 39.05 5.96
CA GLN A 478 -11.35 38.12 5.34
C GLN A 478 -11.96 37.26 6.44
N GLN A 479 -13.26 36.96 6.32
CA GLN A 479 -13.97 36.10 7.25
C GLN A 479 -13.17 34.81 7.45
N THR A 480 -12.67 34.59 8.66
CA THR A 480 -11.82 33.47 9.02
C THR A 480 -12.64 32.18 8.94
N THR A 481 -12.59 31.50 7.80
CA THR A 481 -12.95 30.08 7.73
C THR A 481 -11.88 29.34 8.52
N ASN A 482 -12.20 28.89 9.73
CA ASN A 482 -11.32 27.98 10.46
C ASN A 482 -11.08 26.76 9.57
N ASN A 483 -9.83 26.52 9.18
CA ASN A 483 -9.50 25.32 8.44
C ASN A 483 -9.59 24.13 9.39
N ASN A 484 -10.18 23.05 8.90
CA ASN A 484 -10.50 21.85 9.67
C ASN A 484 -9.24 20.97 9.83
N SER A 485 -8.13 21.55 10.28
CA SER A 485 -6.80 20.93 10.32
C SER A 485 -6.33 20.60 11.74
N LEU A 486 -5.67 19.45 11.89
CA LEU A 486 -4.88 19.07 13.06
C LEU A 486 -3.41 19.37 12.79
N ILE A 487 -2.79 20.17 13.65
CA ILE A 487 -1.37 20.51 13.57
C ILE A 487 -0.63 19.94 14.77
N LEU A 488 0.46 19.23 14.51
CA LEU A 488 1.32 18.62 15.51
C LEU A 488 2.72 19.22 15.38
N LEU A 489 3.19 19.90 16.43
CA LEU A 489 4.50 20.55 16.41
C LEU A 489 5.35 20.07 17.58
N ASP A 490 6.52 19.54 17.31
CA ASP A 490 7.47 19.11 18.33
C ASP A 490 8.53 20.20 18.57
N GLU A 491 8.86 20.45 19.84
CA GLU A 491 9.88 21.39 20.31
C GLU A 491 9.81 22.79 19.66
N VAL A 492 8.61 23.38 19.62
CA VAL A 492 8.39 24.66 18.92
C VAL A 492 9.28 25.77 19.49
N GLY A 493 10.06 26.38 18.59
CA GLY A 493 10.97 27.49 18.90
C GLY A 493 12.36 27.04 19.36
N ALA A 494 12.65 25.73 19.40
CA ALA A 494 13.98 25.21 19.72
C ALA A 494 15.00 25.51 18.60
N GLY A 495 16.29 25.29 18.89
CA GLY A 495 17.37 25.48 17.91
C GLY A 495 17.82 26.93 17.63
N THR A 496 17.32 27.92 18.38
CA THR A 496 17.74 29.33 18.30
C THR A 496 17.88 29.97 19.69
N ASP A 497 18.21 31.27 19.76
CA ASP A 497 18.22 32.04 21.00
C ASP A 497 16.88 31.86 21.76
N PRO A 498 16.91 31.54 23.08
CA PRO A 498 15.69 31.28 23.84
C PRO A 498 14.64 32.38 23.79
N ALA A 499 15.04 33.65 23.75
CA ALA A 499 14.09 34.77 23.70
C ALA A 499 13.47 34.90 22.31
N GLU A 500 14.27 34.76 21.25
CA GLU A 500 13.79 34.76 19.86
C GLU A 500 12.88 33.56 19.57
N GLY A 501 13.29 32.37 20.01
CA GLY A 501 12.54 31.12 19.85
C GLY A 501 11.19 31.15 20.57
N SER A 502 11.16 31.65 21.82
CA SER A 502 9.92 31.84 22.57
C SER A 502 8.98 32.84 21.89
N ALA A 503 9.49 33.99 21.45
CA ALA A 503 8.69 35.00 20.76
C ALA A 503 8.06 34.47 19.47
N LEU A 504 8.86 33.74 18.67
CA LEU A 504 8.40 33.10 17.45
C LEU A 504 7.35 32.02 17.72
N ALA A 505 7.59 31.15 18.70
CA ALA A 505 6.65 30.12 19.09
C ALA A 505 5.31 30.70 19.58
N ILE A 506 5.34 31.76 20.39
CA ILE A 506 4.13 32.48 20.84
C ILE A 506 3.37 33.07 19.64
N ALA A 507 4.07 33.74 18.72
CA ALA A 507 3.45 34.33 17.53
C ALA A 507 2.80 33.25 16.64
N LEU A 508 3.51 32.15 16.40
CA LEU A 508 3.03 31.01 15.63
C LEU A 508 1.80 30.37 16.27
N LEU A 509 1.84 30.03 17.56
CA LEU A 509 0.72 29.38 18.23
C LEU A 509 -0.52 30.29 18.29
N LYS A 510 -0.35 31.60 18.46
CA LYS A 510 -1.45 32.57 18.38
C LYS A 510 -2.06 32.64 16.98
N TYR A 511 -1.22 32.58 15.93
CA TYR A 511 -1.69 32.50 14.55
C TYR A 511 -2.48 31.20 14.33
N LEU A 512 -1.94 30.05 14.74
CA LEU A 512 -2.61 28.75 14.58
C LEU A 512 -3.91 28.65 15.38
N ALA A 513 -3.97 29.24 16.58
CA ALA A 513 -5.20 29.32 17.38
C ALA A 513 -6.37 30.02 16.64
N ALA A 514 -6.07 30.86 15.65
CA ALA A 514 -7.06 31.56 14.83
C ALA A 514 -7.36 30.87 13.49
N HIS A 515 -6.50 29.96 13.01
CA HIS A 515 -6.60 29.43 11.63
C HIS A 515 -6.75 27.90 11.56
N ALA A 516 -6.31 27.15 12.58
CA ALA A 516 -6.30 25.69 12.59
C ALA A 516 -7.27 25.13 13.63
N GLN A 517 -8.05 24.10 13.33
CA GLN A 517 -9.03 23.53 14.25
C GLN A 517 -8.41 23.13 15.60
N LEU A 518 -7.28 22.40 15.56
CA LEU A 518 -6.55 22.03 16.77
C LEU A 518 -5.05 22.01 16.49
N THR A 519 -4.27 22.63 17.38
CA THR A 519 -2.82 22.52 17.42
C THR A 519 -2.39 21.86 18.72
N VAL A 520 -1.55 20.83 18.63
CA VAL A 520 -0.88 20.24 19.79
C VAL A 520 0.61 20.46 19.61
N ALA A 521 1.21 21.20 20.53
CA ALA A 521 2.61 21.59 20.45
C ALA A 521 3.35 21.13 21.70
N THR A 522 4.57 20.63 21.55
CA THR A 522 5.46 20.38 22.69
C THR A 522 6.45 21.53 22.82
N THR A 523 6.84 21.86 24.06
CA THR A 523 7.79 22.94 24.30
C THR A 523 8.54 22.78 25.62
N HIS A 524 9.74 23.37 25.65
CA HIS A 524 10.58 23.51 26.83
C HIS A 524 10.46 24.88 27.50
N TYR A 525 9.90 25.85 26.79
CA TYR A 525 9.85 27.23 27.24
C TYR A 525 8.75 27.41 28.28
N GLY A 526 9.15 27.86 29.47
CA GLY A 526 8.21 28.17 30.57
C GLY A 526 7.23 29.28 30.22
N GLU A 527 7.62 30.22 29.36
CA GLU A 527 6.80 31.36 28.94
C GLU A 527 5.54 30.94 28.18
N LEU A 528 5.61 29.85 27.40
CA LEU A 528 4.45 29.31 26.69
C LEU A 528 3.38 28.77 27.65
N LYS A 529 3.76 28.34 28.86
CA LYS A 529 2.79 27.91 29.89
C LYS A 529 1.90 29.06 30.35
N ALA A 530 2.38 30.31 30.23
CA ALA A 530 1.63 31.49 30.62
C ALA A 530 0.49 31.83 29.64
N LEU A 531 0.53 31.32 28.40
CA LEU A 531 -0.47 31.62 27.37
C LEU A 531 -1.88 31.17 27.76
N LYS A 532 -2.02 30.02 28.44
CA LYS A 532 -3.31 29.57 29.00
C LYS A 532 -4.00 30.60 29.89
N TYR A 533 -3.23 31.40 30.63
CA TYR A 533 -3.77 32.43 31.52
C TYR A 533 -4.07 33.76 30.81
N GLN A 534 -3.66 33.90 29.55
CA GLN A 534 -3.84 35.10 28.74
C GLN A 534 -4.90 34.92 27.65
N ASP A 535 -5.12 33.69 27.18
CA ASP A 535 -6.04 33.36 26.10
C ASP A 535 -6.75 32.03 26.41
N GLU A 536 -8.08 32.08 26.54
CA GLU A 536 -8.93 30.94 26.91
C GLU A 536 -8.91 29.81 25.88
N ARG A 537 -8.36 30.04 24.68
CA ARG A 537 -8.19 29.01 23.64
C ARG A 537 -6.97 28.12 23.86
N PHE A 538 -6.15 28.42 24.87
CA PHE A 538 -4.92 27.69 25.17
C PHE A 538 -5.09 26.80 26.39
N GLU A 539 -4.64 25.56 26.29
CA GLU A 539 -4.61 24.59 27.38
C GLU A 539 -3.18 24.07 27.59
N ASN A 540 -2.85 23.73 28.84
CA ASN A 540 -1.56 23.14 29.18
C ASN A 540 -1.73 21.66 29.49
N ALA A 541 -0.78 20.84 29.08
CA ALA A 541 -0.62 19.47 29.54
C ALA A 541 0.85 19.21 29.88
N SER A 542 1.10 18.15 30.64
CA SER A 542 2.48 17.74 30.93
C SER A 542 2.64 16.25 31.02
N VAL A 543 3.85 15.78 30.74
CA VAL A 543 4.22 14.38 30.96
C VAL A 543 4.83 14.22 32.36
N GLU A 544 4.33 13.25 33.12
CA GLU A 544 4.74 12.99 34.48
C GLU A 544 6.08 12.24 34.53
N PHE A 545 6.95 12.68 35.45
CA PHE A 545 8.27 12.12 35.68
C PHE A 545 8.39 11.74 37.16
N ASP A 546 8.89 10.54 37.43
CA ASP A 546 9.08 10.08 38.81
C ASP A 546 10.47 10.49 39.30
N ASP A 547 10.50 11.50 40.18
CA ASP A 547 11.73 12.05 40.76
C ASP A 547 12.47 11.05 41.67
N SER A 548 11.82 9.97 42.12
CA SER A 548 12.43 8.95 42.98
C SER A 548 13.16 7.86 42.20
N THR A 549 12.60 7.45 41.06
CA THR A 549 13.19 6.44 40.18
C THR A 549 14.00 7.05 39.03
N LEU A 550 13.88 8.36 38.82
CA LEU A 550 14.42 9.10 37.68
C LEU A 550 13.95 8.53 36.33
N GLN A 551 12.75 7.96 36.30
CA GLN A 551 12.17 7.36 35.12
C GLN A 551 10.91 8.10 34.66
N PRO A 552 10.69 8.22 33.34
CA PRO A 552 9.44 8.71 32.82
C PRO A 552 8.30 7.73 33.15
N THR A 553 7.19 8.25 33.65
CA THR A 553 5.99 7.43 33.91
C THR A 553 5.12 7.29 32.65
N TYR A 554 5.39 8.10 31.63
CA TYR A 554 4.64 8.24 30.38
C TYR A 554 3.16 8.61 30.58
N ARG A 555 2.78 9.09 31.77
CA ARG A 555 1.43 9.57 32.06
C ARG A 555 1.28 11.01 31.64
N LEU A 556 0.22 11.29 30.87
CA LEU A 556 -0.16 12.66 30.50
C LEU A 556 -1.08 13.26 31.57
N LEU A 557 -0.61 14.35 32.20
CA LEU A 557 -1.36 15.16 33.15
C LEU A 557 -2.02 16.32 32.41
N TRP A 558 -3.34 16.26 32.26
CA TRP A 558 -4.11 17.28 31.55
C TRP A 558 -4.43 18.49 32.44
N GLY A 559 -4.29 19.69 31.89
CA GLY A 559 -4.58 20.95 32.58
C GLY A 559 -3.52 21.40 33.59
N ILE A 560 -2.48 20.59 33.81
CA ILE A 560 -1.39 20.86 34.76
C ILE A 560 -0.11 21.23 33.98
N PRO A 561 0.50 22.40 34.25
CA PRO A 561 1.81 22.72 33.69
C PRO A 561 2.91 21.88 34.35
N GLY A 562 3.79 21.27 33.55
CA GLY A 562 4.87 20.41 34.05
C GLY A 562 6.02 21.19 34.68
N ARG A 563 6.84 20.54 35.50
CA ARG A 563 8.13 21.08 35.98
C ARG A 563 9.26 20.66 35.03
N SER A 564 10.22 21.57 34.80
CA SER A 564 11.39 21.27 33.95
C SER A 564 12.47 20.61 34.82
N ASN A 565 12.57 19.28 34.81
CA ASN A 565 13.50 18.51 35.66
C ASN A 565 14.85 18.20 34.98
N ALA A 566 15.25 18.97 33.96
CA ALA A 566 16.42 18.69 33.14
C ALA A 566 17.74 18.56 33.95
N LEU A 567 17.92 19.34 35.02
CA LEU A 567 19.09 19.29 35.91
C LEU A 567 19.07 18.13 36.92
N THR A 568 17.91 17.49 37.13
CA THR A 568 17.77 16.32 38.01
C THR A 568 17.95 15.03 37.23
N ILE A 569 17.77 15.09 35.91
CA ILE A 569 17.91 13.97 34.96
C ILE A 569 19.36 13.82 34.46
N ALA A 570 20.07 14.95 34.28
CA ALA A 570 21.49 15.00 33.92
C ALA A 570 22.38 14.78 35.16
#